data_AF-A0A7V6P9A5-F1
#
_entry.id   AF-A0A7V6P9A5-F1
#
_cell.length_a   1.000
_cell.length_b   1.000
_cell.length_c   1.000
_cell.angle_alpha   90.00
_cell.angle_beta   90.00
_cell.angle_gamma   90.00
#
_symmetry.space_group_name_H-M   'P 1'
#
loop_
_entity.id
_entity.type
_entity.pdbx_description
1 polymer ?
#
loop_
_entity_poly.entity_id
_entity_poly.type
_entity_poly.pdbx_seq_one_letter_code
_entity_poly.pdbx_strand_id
1 'polypeptide(L)'
;MMSKGLKPDWAGRELRLDPFHFPQVVTYAARDGSSDVTFTINERGAVIRQVLPSSGLPMSIALPANAFLGVAARAVEDEFGEITVTLELMHEDPQLSVP
;
A
#
# COMPACT_ATOMS: atom_id res chain seq x y z
N MET A 1 19.09 7.87 -16.54
CA MET A 1 18.26 6.80 -17.09
C MET A 1 16.94 6.86 -16.35
N MET A 2 15.90 7.43 -16.97
CA MET A 2 14.61 7.69 -16.32
C MET A 2 13.89 6.36 -16.09
N SER A 3 13.64 6.00 -14.82
CA SER A 3 12.87 4.82 -14.46
C SER A 3 11.42 5.02 -14.92
N LYS A 4 11.00 4.28 -15.97
CA LYS A 4 9.61 4.16 -16.41
C LYS A 4 8.71 3.87 -15.20
N GLY A 5 7.91 4.85 -14.80
CA GLY A 5 6.88 4.66 -13.79
C GLY A 5 5.73 3.87 -14.40
N LEU A 6 5.84 2.54 -14.48
CA LEU A 6 4.66 1.72 -14.74
C LEU A 6 3.66 2.02 -13.63
N LYS A 7 2.43 2.42 -14.01
CA LYS A 7 1.26 2.44 -13.14
C LYS A 7 1.29 1.13 -12.34
N PRO A 8 1.41 1.19 -11.02
CA PRO A 8 1.45 -0.03 -10.24
C PRO A 8 0.12 -0.77 -10.41
N ASP A 9 0.14 -2.09 -10.53
CA ASP A 9 -1.07 -2.89 -10.79
C ASP A 9 -2.15 -2.69 -9.70
N TRP A 10 -1.76 -2.28 -8.50
CA TRP A 10 -2.68 -1.91 -7.42
C TRP A 10 -3.43 -0.60 -7.67
N ALA A 11 -2.95 0.29 -8.55
CA ALA A 11 -3.63 1.54 -8.91
C ALA A 11 -4.89 1.33 -9.78
N GLY A 12 -5.27 0.06 -10.04
CA GLY A 12 -6.57 -0.31 -10.58
C GLY A 12 -7.68 -0.46 -9.52
N ARG A 13 -7.35 -0.47 -8.22
CA ARG A 13 -8.34 -0.50 -7.12
C ARG A 13 -8.29 0.81 -6.35
N GLU A 14 -9.35 1.59 -6.47
CA GLU A 14 -9.55 2.81 -5.70
C GLU A 14 -9.80 2.44 -4.23
N LEU A 15 -8.83 2.74 -3.34
CA LEU A 15 -9.04 2.68 -1.90
C LEU A 15 -9.56 4.05 -1.43
N ARG A 16 -10.79 4.07 -0.90
CA ARG A 16 -11.36 5.26 -0.27
C ARG A 16 -11.39 5.12 1.25
N LEU A 17 -10.46 5.80 1.91
CA LEU A 17 -10.44 5.90 3.36
C LEU A 17 -11.64 6.70 3.87
N ASP A 18 -12.42 6.08 4.74
CA ASP A 18 -13.52 6.69 5.50
C ASP A 18 -13.21 6.56 6.99
N PRO A 19 -12.77 7.63 7.64
CA PRO A 19 -12.41 7.62 9.05
C PRO A 19 -13.55 7.22 10.01
N PHE A 20 -14.81 7.35 9.59
CA PHE A 20 -15.97 7.02 10.42
C PHE A 20 -16.44 5.57 10.26
N HIS A 21 -15.86 4.83 9.31
CA HIS A 21 -16.23 3.45 8.99
C HIS A 21 -15.04 2.49 9.10
N PHE A 22 -14.17 2.71 10.09
CA PHE A 22 -13.10 1.78 10.41
C PHE A 22 -13.60 0.51 11.13
N PRO A 23 -12.91 -0.64 11.00
CA PRO A 23 -11.70 -0.84 10.19
C PRO A 23 -12.01 -1.05 8.70
N GLN A 24 -11.12 -0.56 7.85
CA GLN A 24 -11.16 -0.82 6.41
C GLN A 24 -10.09 -1.85 6.03
N VAL A 25 -10.44 -2.80 5.17
CA VAL A 25 -9.56 -3.90 4.77
C VAL A 25 -9.38 -3.89 3.27
N VAL A 26 -8.13 -3.91 2.82
CA VAL A 26 -7.77 -3.98 1.40
C VAL A 26 -6.72 -5.05 1.19
N THR A 27 -6.89 -5.85 0.15
CA THR A 27 -5.94 -6.89 -0.23
C THR A 27 -5.42 -6.56 -1.62
N TYR A 28 -4.10 -6.51 -1.78
CA TYR A 28 -3.42 -6.27 -3.04
C TYR A 28 -2.61 -7.49 -3.46
N ALA A 29 -2.58 -7.76 -4.77
CA ALA A 29 -1.68 -8.73 -5.35
C ALA A 29 -0.24 -8.19 -5.31
N ALA A 30 0.70 -9.00 -4.85
CA ALA A 30 2.09 -8.58 -4.76
C ALA A 30 2.79 -8.68 -6.14
N ARG A 31 3.75 -7.77 -6.39
CA ARG A 31 4.30 -7.46 -7.72
C ARG A 31 5.11 -8.58 -8.39
N ASP A 32 5.51 -9.63 -7.63
CA ASP A 32 6.56 -10.58 -8.05
C ASP A 32 6.19 -12.06 -7.85
N GLY A 33 4.90 -12.42 -7.90
CA GLY A 33 4.44 -13.81 -7.67
C GLY A 33 4.48 -14.23 -6.20
N SER A 34 4.69 -13.28 -5.29
CA SER A 34 4.46 -13.44 -3.86
C SER A 34 2.97 -13.42 -3.52
N SER A 35 2.60 -14.01 -2.39
CA SER A 35 1.22 -14.05 -1.91
C SER A 35 0.63 -12.65 -1.74
N ASP A 36 -0.68 -12.53 -1.88
CA ASP A 36 -1.41 -11.29 -1.61
C ASP A 36 -1.04 -10.68 -0.25
N VAL A 37 -0.93 -9.36 -0.22
CA VAL A 37 -0.74 -8.56 0.99
C VAL A 37 -2.07 -7.94 1.38
N THR A 38 -2.48 -8.16 2.63
CA THR A 38 -3.70 -7.58 3.20
C THR A 38 -3.35 -6.49 4.20
N PHE A 39 -3.89 -5.31 3.97
CA PHE A 39 -3.81 -4.16 4.86
C PHE A 39 -5.15 -3.99 5.58
N THR A 40 -5.10 -3.79 6.89
CA THR A 40 -6.25 -3.42 7.72
C THR A 40 -5.96 -2.08 8.37
N ILE A 41 -6.71 -1.05 8.02
CA ILE A 41 -6.52 0.32 8.51
C ILE A 41 -7.62 0.63 9.52
N ASN A 42 -7.25 1.23 10.65
CA ASN A 42 -8.17 1.72 11.67
C ASN A 42 -7.64 3.01 12.31
N GLU A 43 -8.40 3.58 13.25
CA GLU A 43 -8.03 4.82 13.94
C GLU A 43 -6.67 4.76 14.66
N ARG A 44 -6.19 3.56 15.02
CA ARG A 44 -4.94 3.37 15.75
C ARG A 44 -3.74 3.18 14.84
N GLY A 45 -3.95 2.92 13.55
CA GLY A 45 -2.89 2.68 12.57
C GLY A 45 -3.26 1.60 11.55
N ALA A 46 -2.30 0.77 11.17
CA ALA A 46 -2.49 -0.26 10.16
C ALA A 46 -1.92 -1.61 10.58
N VAL A 47 -2.53 -2.68 10.10
CA VAL A 47 -2.01 -4.05 10.21
C VAL A 47 -1.73 -4.57 8.80
N ILE A 48 -0.49 -4.99 8.57
CA ILE A 48 -0.04 -5.61 7.33
C ILE A 48 0.03 -7.12 7.54
N ARG A 49 -0.61 -7.89 6.67
CA ARG A 49 -0.57 -9.36 6.65
C ARG A 49 -0.11 -9.86 5.30
N GLN A 50 0.87 -10.75 5.28
CA GLN A 50 1.39 -11.37 4.07
C GLN A 50 1.96 -12.75 4.38
N VAL A 51 2.19 -13.58 3.37
CA VAL A 51 2.98 -14.80 3.50
C VAL A 51 4.38 -14.53 2.96
N LEU A 52 5.40 -14.88 3.74
CA LEU A 52 6.78 -14.64 3.36
C LEU A 52 7.18 -15.51 2.16
N PRO A 53 7.69 -14.94 1.05
CA PRO A 53 7.96 -15.70 -0.18
C PRO A 53 8.98 -16.83 0.01
N SER A 54 9.96 -16.64 0.89
CA SER A 54 11.06 -17.59 1.11
C SER A 54 10.71 -18.74 2.04
N SER A 55 9.81 -18.54 3.01
CA SER A 55 9.50 -19.52 4.05
C SER A 55 8.07 -20.06 4.01
N GLY A 56 7.16 -19.40 3.28
CA GLY A 56 5.74 -19.73 3.28
C GLY A 56 5.04 -19.43 4.61
N LEU A 57 5.71 -18.75 5.55
CA LEU A 57 5.15 -18.45 6.86
C LEU A 57 4.28 -17.20 6.83
N PRO A 58 3.12 -17.21 7.51
CA PRO A 58 2.32 -16.00 7.66
C PRO A 58 3.03 -15.00 8.56
N MET A 59 3.09 -13.76 8.11
CA MET A 59 3.62 -12.60 8.84
C MET A 59 2.49 -11.59 9.07
N SER A 60 2.46 -11.02 10.28
CA SER A 60 1.54 -9.94 10.64
C SER A 60 2.31 -8.85 11.36
N ILE A 61 2.24 -7.61 10.85
CA ILE A 61 2.91 -6.44 11.42
C ILE A 61 1.83 -5.44 11.81
N ALA A 62 1.81 -4.99 13.06
CA ALA A 62 0.94 -3.89 13.50
C ALA A 62 1.77 -2.62 13.61
N LEU A 63 1.38 -1.58 12.87
CA LEU A 63 2.01 -0.27 12.84
C LEU A 63 1.06 0.75 13.47
N PRO A 64 1.48 1.45 14.54
CA PRO A 64 0.69 2.55 15.09
C PRO A 64 0.67 3.75 14.14
N ALA A 65 -0.33 4.62 14.28
CA ALA A 65 -0.48 5.80 13.42
C ALA A 65 0.76 6.72 13.41
N ASN A 66 1.48 6.82 14.53
CA ASN A 66 2.70 7.62 14.65
C ASN A 66 3.96 6.97 14.04
N ALA A 67 3.87 5.74 13.54
CA ALA A 67 4.93 5.14 12.73
C ALA A 67 4.96 5.74 11.31
N PHE A 68 3.85 6.34 10.87
CA PHE A 68 3.78 6.98 9.57
C PHE A 68 4.23 8.45 9.66
N LEU A 69 4.98 8.88 8.66
CA LEU A 69 5.41 10.27 8.48
C LEU A 69 4.25 11.17 8.03
N GLY A 70 3.17 10.58 7.52
CA GLY A 70 1.96 11.27 7.08
C GLY A 70 1.35 10.61 5.84
N VAL A 71 0.52 11.38 5.13
CA VAL A 71 -0.05 10.98 3.84
C VAL A 71 0.83 11.55 2.73
N ALA A 72 1.33 10.70 1.84
CA ALA A 72 2.05 11.10 0.65
C ALA A 72 1.16 10.96 -0.60
N ALA A 73 1.31 11.90 -1.53
CA ALA A 73 0.68 11.85 -2.85
C ALA A 73 1.75 11.63 -3.91
N ARG A 74 1.56 10.62 -4.77
CA ARG A 74 2.46 10.33 -5.91
C ARG A 74 1.69 10.46 -7.20
N ALA A 75 2.18 11.30 -8.11
CA ALA A 75 1.67 11.42 -9.46
C ALA A 75 2.58 10.67 -10.43
N VAL A 76 2.01 9.77 -11.23
CA VAL A 76 2.71 9.03 -12.27
C VAL A 76 1.99 9.26 -13.59
N GLU A 77 2.73 9.74 -14.58
CA GLU A 77 2.25 9.89 -15.96
C GLU A 77 2.55 8.61 -16.74
N ASP A 78 1.56 8.08 -17.44
CA ASP A 78 1.70 6.89 -18.27
C ASP A 78 2.18 7.19 -19.71
N GLU A 79 2.27 6.16 -20.55
CA GLU A 79 2.77 6.30 -21.94
C GLU A 79 1.80 7.08 -22.86
N PHE A 80 0.56 7.33 -22.41
CA PHE A 80 -0.47 8.06 -23.14
C PHE A 80 -0.71 9.48 -22.58
N GLY A 81 0.05 9.87 -21.55
CA GLY A 81 -0.08 11.18 -20.88
C GLY A 81 -1.17 11.22 -19.81
N GLU A 82 -1.75 10.08 -19.42
CA GLU A 82 -2.68 10.03 -18.28
C GLU A 82 -1.91 10.10 -16.97
N ILE A 83 -2.33 11.02 -16.08
CA ILE A 83 -1.75 11.18 -14.75
C ILE A 83 -2.58 10.37 -13.75
N THR A 84 -1.99 9.33 -13.18
CA THR A 84 -2.54 8.61 -12.03
C THR A 84 -1.96 9.19 -10.74
N VAL A 85 -2.83 9.62 -9.83
CA VAL A 85 -2.44 10.06 -8.48
C VAL A 85 -2.77 8.95 -7.48
N THR A 86 -1.78 8.58 -6.67
CA THR A 86 -1.95 7.67 -5.53
C THR A 86 -1.74 8.40 -4.23
N LEU A 87 -2.55 8.08 -3.23
CA LEU A 87 -2.30 8.43 -1.84
C LEU A 87 -1.80 7.20 -1.06
N GLU A 88 -0.79 7.38 -0.21
CA GLU A 88 -0.28 6.32 0.68
C GLU A 88 0.00 6.87 2.09
N LEU A 89 -0.14 6.04 3.12
CA LEU A 89 0.44 6.29 4.43
C LEU A 89 1.94 6.00 4.35
N MET A 90 2.75 7.06 4.39
CA MET A 90 4.19 6.98 4.17
C MET A 90 4.92 6.54 5.44
N HIS A 91 5.70 5.48 5.35
CA HIS A 91 6.63 5.04 6.38
C HIS A 91 8.08 5.32 5.95
N GLU A 92 9.01 5.47 6.89
CA GLU A 92 10.43 5.70 6.59
C GLU A 92 11.05 4.51 5.84
N ASP A 93 10.71 3.28 6.26
CA ASP A 93 10.91 2.06 5.48
C ASP A 93 9.83 1.94 4.38
N PRO A 94 10.19 1.99 3.09
CA PRO A 94 9.25 1.88 1.97
C PRO A 94 8.47 0.56 1.93
N GLN A 95 8.97 -0.53 2.54
CA GLN A 95 8.27 -1.81 2.59
C GLN A 95 7.10 -1.82 3.58
N LEU A 96 7.02 -0.80 4.45
CA LEU A 96 5.99 -0.65 5.47
C LEU A 96 4.99 0.47 5.15
N SER A 97 5.16 1.18 4.04
CA SER A 97 4.16 2.13 3.54
C SER A 97 2.88 1.40 3.15
N VAL A 98 1.73 2.05 3.40
CA VAL A 98 0.41 1.46 3.14
C VAL A 98 -0.29 2.25 2.03
N PRO A 99 -0.59 1.63 0.88
CA PRO A 99 -1.27 2.27 -0.24
C PRO A 99 -2.78 2.46 -0.02
#